data_AF-A0A2E5YEW7-F1
#
_entry.id   AF-A0A2E5YEW7-F1
#
_cell.length_a   1.000
_cell.length_b   1.000
_cell.length_c   1.000
_cell.angle_alpha   90.00
_cell.angle_beta   90.00
_cell.angle_gamma   90.00
#
_symmetry.space_group_name_H-M   'P 1'
#
loop_
_entity.id
_entity.type
_entity.pdbx_description
1 polymer ?
#
loop_
_entity_poly.entity_id
_entity_poly.type
_entity_poly.pdbx_seq_one_letter_code
_entity_poly.pdbx_strand_id
1 'polypeptide(L)'
;MSLRLQAGRATGSILLLLVLLSGAGVWNYHRNLQIEKLSGERRPYESYAVADVEALRAAYASELYGVRARFDAAKRKRIRPKRDVGSFSDNVAQFQRTAQTSAAIRDAAAGVADRQDQIAELERELDLRERFGVGLMRHVKRLTTI
;
A
#
# COMPACT_ATOMS: atom_id res chain seq x y z
N MET A 1 -56.12 -20.03 -27.40
CA MET A 1 -55.12 -19.22 -28.14
C MET A 1 -54.49 -18.22 -27.16
N SER A 2 -53.97 -18.72 -26.03
CA SER A 2 -53.68 -17.89 -24.85
C SER A 2 -52.24 -18.09 -24.33
N LEU A 3 -51.67 -19.28 -24.60
CA LEU A 3 -50.29 -19.64 -24.22
C LEU A 3 -49.21 -18.86 -25.01
N ARG A 4 -49.45 -18.57 -26.30
CA ARG A 4 -48.48 -17.80 -27.13
C ARG A 4 -48.37 -16.32 -26.71
N LEU A 5 -49.47 -15.71 -26.25
CA LEU A 5 -49.49 -14.33 -25.78
C LEU A 5 -48.85 -14.16 -24.39
N GLN A 6 -49.04 -15.13 -23.48
CA GLN A 6 -48.35 -15.14 -22.19
C GLN A 6 -46.84 -15.38 -22.35
N ALA A 7 -46.43 -16.30 -23.23
CA ALA A 7 -45.02 -16.52 -23.55
C ALA A 7 -44.37 -15.25 -24.13
N GLY A 8 -44.97 -14.59 -25.13
CA GLY A 8 -44.43 -13.37 -25.73
C GLY A 8 -44.30 -12.19 -24.75
N ARG A 9 -45.25 -12.04 -23.81
CA ARG A 9 -45.18 -11.01 -22.75
C ARG A 9 -44.10 -11.31 -21.71
N ALA A 10 -43.98 -12.57 -21.29
CA ALA A 10 -42.94 -13.00 -20.36
C ALA A 10 -41.53 -12.88 -20.98
N THR A 11 -41.36 -13.28 -22.24
CA THR A 11 -40.10 -13.13 -22.98
C THR A 11 -39.77 -11.65 -23.17
N GLY A 12 -40.75 -10.81 -23.51
CA GLY A 12 -40.55 -9.35 -23.63
C GLY A 12 -40.14 -8.68 -22.32
N SER A 13 -40.77 -9.04 -21.19
CA SER A 13 -40.40 -8.51 -19.88
C SER A 13 -39.02 -8.99 -19.41
N ILE A 14 -38.64 -10.22 -19.73
CA ILE A 14 -37.30 -10.76 -19.41
C ILE A 14 -36.23 -10.03 -20.23
N LEU A 15 -36.46 -9.81 -21.53
CA LEU A 15 -35.53 -9.04 -22.36
C LEU A 15 -35.36 -7.62 -21.86
N LEU A 16 -36.46 -6.96 -21.47
CA LEU A 16 -36.42 -5.59 -20.94
C LEU A 16 -35.69 -5.53 -19.60
N LEU A 17 -35.89 -6.51 -18.72
CA LEU A 17 -35.13 -6.67 -17.47
C LEU A 17 -33.63 -6.87 -17.75
N LEU A 18 -33.27 -7.72 -18.72
CA LEU A 18 -31.87 -7.96 -19.11
C LEU A 18 -31.23 -6.69 -19.64
N VAL A 19 -31.93 -5.90 -20.45
CA VAL A 19 -31.44 -4.60 -20.95
C VAL A 19 -31.23 -3.62 -19.80
N LEU A 20 -32.17 -3.54 -18.86
CA LEU A 20 -32.03 -2.68 -17.67
C LEU A 20 -30.86 -3.11 -16.78
N LEU A 21 -30.71 -4.42 -16.51
CA LEU A 21 -29.59 -4.94 -15.73
C LEU A 21 -28.24 -4.73 -16.43
N SER A 22 -28.19 -4.91 -17.74
CA SER A 22 -26.99 -4.67 -18.54
C SER A 22 -26.62 -3.19 -18.53
N GLY A 23 -27.60 -2.29 -18.71
CA GLY A 23 -27.40 -0.85 -18.67
C GLY A 23 -26.95 -0.35 -17.30
N ALA A 24 -27.58 -0.85 -16.22
CA ALA A 24 -27.18 -0.55 -14.85
C ALA A 24 -25.77 -1.05 -14.54
N GLY A 25 -25.42 -2.26 -14.99
CA GLY A 25 -24.08 -2.83 -14.84
C GLY A 25 -23.01 -2.01 -15.57
N VAL A 26 -23.26 -1.60 -16.81
CA VAL A 26 -22.34 -0.76 -17.61
C VAL A 26 -22.16 0.61 -16.96
N TRP A 27 -23.25 1.24 -16.50
CA TRP A 27 -23.19 2.52 -15.79
C TRP A 27 -22.35 2.41 -14.50
N ASN A 28 -22.61 1.39 -13.68
CA ASN A 28 -21.88 1.18 -12.44
C ASN A 28 -20.38 0.90 -12.70
N TYR A 29 -20.08 0.09 -13.72
CA TYR A 29 -18.72 -0.15 -14.17
C TYR A 29 -17.99 1.13 -14.56
N HIS A 30 -18.63 1.99 -15.37
CA HIS A 30 -18.02 3.22 -15.85
C HIS A 30 -17.80 4.22 -14.70
N ARG A 31 -18.77 4.35 -13.80
CA ARG A 31 -18.65 5.17 -12.57
C ARG A 31 -17.47 4.70 -11.71
N ASN A 32 -17.40 3.40 -11.42
CA ASN A 32 -16.35 2.82 -10.58
C ASN A 32 -14.96 2.95 -11.24
N LEU A 33 -14.89 2.76 -12.57
CA LEU A 33 -13.66 2.98 -13.33
C LEU A 33 -13.19 4.44 -13.28
N GLN A 34 -14.10 5.41 -13.32
CA GLN A 34 -13.75 6.83 -13.19
C GLN A 34 -13.23 7.16 -11.79
N ILE A 35 -13.84 6.63 -10.74
CA ILE A 35 -13.35 6.78 -9.36
C ILE A 35 -11.93 6.21 -9.25
N GLU A 36 -11.70 5.01 -9.79
CA GLU A 36 -10.37 4.40 -9.82
C GLU A 36 -9.33 5.23 -10.59
N LYS A 37 -9.70 5.79 -11.76
CA LYS A 37 -8.82 6.64 -12.56
C LYS A 37 -8.50 7.97 -11.88
N LEU A 38 -9.47 8.58 -11.20
CA LEU A 38 -9.29 9.81 -10.43
C LEU A 38 -8.42 9.57 -9.19
N SER A 39 -8.42 8.36 -8.65
CA SER A 39 -7.56 7.95 -7.54
C SER A 39 -6.16 7.45 -7.95
N GLY A 40 -5.85 7.35 -9.25
CA GLY A 40 -4.78 6.48 -9.74
C GLY A 40 -3.70 7.18 -10.56
N GLU A 41 -2.68 7.70 -9.88
CA GLU A 41 -1.30 7.58 -10.38
C GLU A 41 -0.99 6.08 -10.59
N ARG A 42 -0.18 5.75 -11.59
CA ARG A 42 0.15 4.36 -11.97
C ARG A 42 0.59 3.56 -10.73
N ARG A 43 -0.15 2.51 -10.34
CA ARG A 43 0.14 1.71 -9.14
C ARG A 43 1.45 0.93 -9.35
N PRO A 44 2.47 1.09 -8.50
CA PRO A 44 3.80 0.51 -8.74
C PRO A 44 3.82 -1.02 -8.84
N TYR A 45 2.92 -1.70 -8.11
CA TYR A 45 2.94 -3.16 -7.98
C TYR A 45 1.83 -3.89 -8.78
N GLU A 46 1.00 -3.18 -9.55
CA GLU A 46 -0.19 -3.76 -10.19
C GLU A 46 0.11 -4.98 -11.09
N SER A 47 1.28 -5.02 -11.73
CA SER A 47 1.68 -6.11 -12.62
C SER A 47 2.22 -7.36 -11.91
N TYR A 48 2.51 -7.30 -10.61
CA TYR A 48 3.08 -8.42 -9.86
C TYR A 48 1.99 -9.36 -9.33
N ALA A 49 2.29 -10.66 -9.23
CA ALA A 49 1.38 -11.62 -8.63
C ALA A 49 1.17 -11.34 -7.13
N VAL A 50 0.03 -11.76 -6.58
CA VAL A 50 -0.26 -11.58 -5.14
C VAL A 50 0.81 -12.24 -4.28
N ALA A 51 1.18 -13.48 -4.60
CA ALA A 51 2.21 -14.23 -3.88
C ALA A 51 3.57 -13.51 -3.89
N ASP A 52 3.93 -12.84 -4.99
CA ASP A 52 5.19 -12.10 -5.08
C ASP A 52 5.18 -10.85 -4.18
N VAL A 53 4.05 -10.14 -4.12
CA VAL A 53 3.87 -8.98 -3.24
C VAL A 53 3.90 -9.40 -1.76
N GLU A 54 3.28 -10.54 -1.43
CA GLU A 54 3.35 -11.13 -0.08
C GLU A 54 4.77 -11.56 0.29
N ALA A 55 5.48 -12.21 -0.64
CA ALA A 55 6.86 -12.60 -0.45
C ALA A 55 7.77 -11.38 -0.25
N LEU A 56 7.55 -10.30 -1.00
CA LEU A 56 8.30 -9.06 -0.85
C LEU A 56 8.02 -8.39 0.51
N ARG A 57 6.76 -8.37 0.95
CA ARG A 57 6.39 -7.89 2.29
C ARG A 57 7.08 -8.70 3.38
N ALA A 58 7.07 -10.03 3.26
CA ALA A 58 7.71 -10.92 4.23
C ALA A 58 9.24 -10.71 4.26
N ALA A 59 9.86 -10.52 3.09
CA ALA A 59 11.29 -10.20 2.99
C ALA A 59 11.61 -8.90 3.74
N TYR A 60 10.90 -7.80 3.46
CA TYR A 60 11.12 -6.54 4.16
C TYR A 60 10.82 -6.62 5.67
N ALA A 61 9.79 -7.37 6.06
CA ALA A 61 9.50 -7.59 7.47
C ALA A 61 10.64 -8.34 8.20
N SER A 62 11.30 -9.30 7.53
CA SER A 62 12.45 -9.99 8.07
C SER A 62 13.68 -9.07 8.20
N GLU A 63 13.91 -8.18 7.23
CA GLU A 63 15.00 -7.21 7.25
C GLU A 63 14.82 -6.14 8.33
N LEU A 64 13.57 -5.78 8.64
CA LEU A 64 13.23 -4.76 9.63
C LEU A 64 13.84 -5.05 11.01
N TYR A 65 13.95 -6.33 11.39
CA TYR A 65 14.60 -6.73 12.63
C TYR A 65 16.09 -6.31 12.65
N GLY A 66 16.82 -6.59 11.57
CA GLY A 66 18.23 -6.22 11.44
C GLY A 66 18.45 -4.71 11.45
N VAL A 67 17.58 -3.96 10.77
CA VAL A 67 17.65 -2.50 10.74
C VAL A 67 17.32 -1.87 12.10
N ARG A 68 16.30 -2.39 12.81
CA ARG A 68 16.00 -1.98 14.19
C ARG A 68 17.14 -2.28 15.16
N ALA A 69 17.76 -3.45 15.05
CA ALA A 69 18.92 -3.80 15.86
C ALA A 69 20.10 -2.83 15.64
N ARG A 70 20.34 -2.39 14.40
CA ARG A 70 21.35 -1.35 14.09
C ARG A 70 20.99 -0.01 14.69
N PHE A 71 19.72 0.40 14.62
CA PHE A 71 19.24 1.63 15.25
C PHE A 71 19.40 1.59 16.78
N ASP A 72 19.02 0.49 17.42
CA ASP A 72 19.21 0.30 18.87
C ASP A 72 20.69 0.26 19.26
N ALA A 73 21.55 -0.33 18.43
CA ALA A 73 22.99 -0.30 18.63
C ALA A 73 23.55 1.14 18.51
N ALA A 74 23.09 1.93 17.53
CA ALA A 74 23.48 3.32 17.37
C ALA A 74 23.03 4.17 18.58
N LYS A 75 21.80 3.96 19.07
CA LYS A 75 21.30 4.63 20.29
C LYS A 75 22.12 4.28 21.53
N ARG A 76 22.52 3.01 21.68
CA ARG A 76 23.38 2.57 22.80
C ARG A 76 24.77 3.20 22.76
N LYS A 77 25.30 3.49 21.57
CA LYS A 77 26.58 4.19 21.37
C LYS A 77 26.47 5.72 21.51
N ARG A 78 25.29 6.27 21.84
CA ARG A 78 25.09 7.71 21.96
C ARG A 78 26.01 8.31 23.02
N ILE A 79 26.93 9.16 22.58
CA ILE A 79 27.82 9.93 23.45
C ILE A 79 27.01 11.03 24.14
N ARG A 80 27.11 11.11 25.47
CA ARG A 80 26.58 12.23 26.25
C ARG A 80 27.68 13.27 26.45
N PRO A 81 27.52 14.50 25.96
CA PRO A 81 28.52 15.52 26.18
C PRO A 81 28.62 15.87 27.67
N LYS A 82 29.85 15.91 28.20
CA LYS A 82 30.21 16.57 29.46
C LYS A 82 30.09 18.09 29.29
N ARG A 83 29.70 18.78 30.37
CA ARG A 83 29.37 20.22 30.39
C ARG A 83 30.59 21.13 30.19
N ASP A 84 31.80 20.61 30.41
CA ASP A 84 33.06 21.29 30.11
C ASP A 84 34.21 20.26 30.04
N VAL A 85 35.09 20.37 29.04
CA VAL A 85 36.33 19.58 28.92
C VAL A 85 37.60 20.44 29.11
N GLY A 86 37.45 21.71 29.49
CA GLY A 86 38.55 22.56 29.98
C GLY A 86 39.37 23.26 28.89
N SER A 87 39.39 22.76 27.66
CA SER A 87 40.04 23.43 26.52
C SER A 87 39.10 23.59 25.32
N PHE A 88 39.33 24.65 24.52
CA PHE A 88 38.56 24.88 23.29
C PHE A 88 38.72 23.72 22.28
N SER A 89 39.94 23.20 22.11
CA SER A 89 40.20 22.05 21.24
C SER A 89 39.46 20.80 21.68
N ASP A 90 39.38 20.55 22.99
CA ASP A 90 38.64 19.39 23.52
C ASP A 90 37.13 19.55 23.34
N ASN A 91 36.61 20.77 23.50
CA ASN A 91 35.21 21.11 23.25
C ASN A 91 34.85 20.88 21.77
N VAL A 92 35.71 21.30 20.83
CA VAL A 92 35.52 21.05 19.39
C VAL A 92 35.55 19.55 19.07
N ALA A 93 36.55 18.81 19.59
CA ALA A 93 36.66 17.37 19.38
C ALA A 93 35.47 16.60 19.99
N GLN A 94 34.93 17.07 21.11
CA GLN A 94 33.73 16.52 21.72
C GLN A 94 32.47 16.81 20.88
N PHE A 95 32.33 18.04 20.39
CA PHE A 95 31.25 18.41 19.50
C PHE A 95 31.26 17.54 18.23
N GLN A 96 32.41 17.39 17.58
CA GLN A 96 32.56 16.57 16.38
C GLN A 96 32.14 15.11 16.62
N ARG A 97 32.59 14.50 17.72
CA ARG A 97 32.19 13.14 18.11
C ARG A 97 30.69 13.02 18.36
N THR A 98 30.09 14.01 19.02
CA THR A 98 28.65 14.05 19.29
C THR A 98 27.83 14.22 18.01
N ALA A 99 28.28 15.07 17.09
CA ALA A 99 27.66 15.31 15.80
C ALA A 99 27.72 14.05 14.92
N GLN A 100 28.87 13.39 14.82
CA GLN A 100 29.04 12.12 14.10
C GLN A 100 28.12 11.03 14.64
N THR A 101 28.04 10.88 15.97
CA THR A 101 27.16 9.90 16.60
C THR A 101 25.68 10.21 16.33
N SER A 102 25.31 11.49 16.35
CA SER A 102 23.94 11.92 16.07
C SER A 102 23.56 11.73 14.60
N ALA A 103 24.50 11.92 13.66
CA ALA A 103 24.31 11.59 12.26
C ALA A 103 24.04 10.09 12.09
N ALA A 104 24.90 9.24 12.65
CA ALA A 104 24.73 7.78 12.57
C ALA A 104 23.39 7.28 13.15
N ILE A 105 22.89 7.90 14.23
CA ILE A 105 21.56 7.58 14.78
C ILE A 105 20.45 7.98 13.82
N ARG A 106 20.53 9.16 13.19
CA ARG A 106 19.54 9.63 12.22
C ARG A 106 19.53 8.77 10.97
N ASP A 107 20.69 8.39 10.45
CA ASP A 107 20.81 7.52 9.27
C ASP A 107 20.20 6.14 9.56
N ALA A 108 20.46 5.58 10.76
CA ALA A 108 19.85 4.33 11.18
C ALA A 108 18.33 4.46 11.39
N ALA A 109 17.84 5.60 11.88
CA ALA A 109 16.41 5.88 12.02
C ALA A 109 15.72 6.00 10.66
N ALA A 110 16.34 6.69 9.70
CA ALA A 110 15.87 6.80 8.32
C ALA A 110 15.74 5.41 7.69
N GLY A 111 16.75 4.55 7.87
CA GLY A 111 16.67 3.17 7.41
C GLY A 111 15.50 2.38 8.03
N VAL A 112 15.13 2.61 9.29
CA VAL A 112 13.93 1.98 9.89
C VAL A 112 12.66 2.52 9.22
N ALA A 113 12.56 3.84 9.08
CA ALA A 113 11.40 4.50 8.47
C ALA A 113 11.18 4.02 7.02
N ASP A 114 12.23 4.01 6.20
CA ASP A 114 12.17 3.56 4.80
C ASP A 114 11.60 2.14 4.69
N ARG A 115 12.03 1.22 5.56
CA ARG A 115 11.52 -0.16 5.56
C ARG A 115 10.07 -0.25 6.02
N GLN A 116 9.68 0.57 7.00
CA GLN A 116 8.28 0.63 7.43
C GLN A 116 7.38 1.20 6.34
N ASP A 117 7.84 2.23 5.64
CA ASP A 117 7.10 2.84 4.54
C ASP A 117 6.92 1.87 3.36
N GLN A 118 7.98 1.12 3.02
CA GLN A 118 7.91 0.06 2.02
C GLN A 118 6.91 -1.04 2.41
N ILE A 119 6.92 -1.48 3.67
CA ILE A 119 5.95 -2.47 4.17
C ILE A 119 4.53 -1.90 4.10
N ALA A 120 4.32 -0.66 4.54
CA ALA A 120 3.01 -0.01 4.54
C ALA A 120 2.47 0.20 3.11
N GLU A 121 3.34 0.45 2.13
CA GLU A 121 2.95 0.49 0.72
C GLU A 121 2.49 -0.88 0.20
N LEU A 122 3.21 -1.95 0.52
CA LEU A 122 2.83 -3.31 0.13
C LEU A 122 1.55 -3.77 0.83
N GLU A 123 1.35 -3.40 2.10
CA GLU A 123 0.12 -3.69 2.83
C GLU A 123 -1.08 -2.97 2.23
N ARG A 124 -0.93 -1.69 1.83
CA ARG A 124 -1.97 -0.97 1.08
C ARG A 124 -2.29 -1.67 -0.23
N GLU A 125 -1.28 -2.15 -0.96
CA GLU A 125 -1.49 -2.88 -2.20
C GLU A 125 -2.25 -4.20 -1.98
N LEU A 126 -1.90 -4.97 -0.94
CA LEU A 126 -2.58 -6.21 -0.59
C LEU A 126 -4.03 -5.98 -0.16
N ASP A 127 -4.29 -4.97 0.68
CA ASP A 127 -5.64 -4.59 1.10
C ASP A 127 -6.50 -4.15 -0.10
N LEU A 128 -5.92 -3.40 -1.05
CA LEU A 128 -6.62 -3.07 -2.30
C LEU A 128 -6.97 -4.33 -3.11
N ARG A 129 -6.07 -5.32 -3.17
CA ARG A 129 -6.33 -6.57 -3.90
C ARG A 129 -7.37 -7.43 -3.22
N GLU A 130 -7.41 -7.44 -1.88
CA GLU A 130 -8.45 -8.13 -1.13
C GLU A 130 -9.82 -7.48 -1.37
N ARG A 131 -9.89 -6.15 -1.23
CA ARG A 131 -11.13 -5.36 -1.39
C ARG A 131 -11.66 -5.38 -2.81
N PHE A 132 -10.80 -5.16 -3.80
CA PHE A 132 -11.22 -5.04 -5.19
C PHE A 132 -11.03 -6.30 -6.01
N GLY A 133 -10.34 -7.32 -5.51
CA GLY A 133 -10.02 -8.52 -6.27
C GLY A 133 -8.90 -8.31 -7.29
N VAL A 134 -8.44 -9.40 -7.90
CA VAL A 134 -7.38 -9.41 -8.93
C VAL A 134 -7.94 -9.99 -10.22
N GLY A 135 -7.47 -9.51 -11.37
CA GLY A 135 -7.87 -10.01 -12.69
C GLY A 135 -9.39 -9.96 -12.92
N LEU A 136 -9.98 -11.09 -13.32
CA LEU A 136 -11.42 -11.19 -13.61
C LEU A 136 -12.29 -10.80 -12.41
N MET A 137 -11.88 -11.16 -11.19
CA MET A 137 -12.63 -10.86 -9.97
C MET A 137 -12.76 -9.34 -9.73
N ARG A 138 -11.76 -8.56 -10.19
CA ARG A 138 -11.82 -7.09 -10.17
C ARG A 138 -12.88 -6.54 -11.10
N HIS A 139 -12.99 -7.09 -12.29
CA HIS A 139 -14.04 -6.70 -13.23
C HIS A 139 -15.44 -7.07 -12.69
N VAL A 140 -15.58 -8.24 -12.07
CA VAL A 140 -16.83 -8.65 -11.43
C VAL A 140 -17.20 -7.70 -10.28
N LYS A 141 -16.27 -7.42 -9.37
CA LYS A 141 -16.50 -6.47 -8.28
C LYS A 141 -16.86 -5.07 -8.79
N ARG A 142 -16.23 -4.57 -9.86
CA ARG A 142 -16.60 -3.27 -10.46
C ARG A 142 -18.06 -3.21 -10.93
N LEU A 143 -18.64 -4.34 -11.35
CA LEU A 143 -20.04 -4.41 -11.78
C LEU A 143 -21.00 -4.39 -10.59
N THR A 144 -20.62 -5.03 -9.47
CA THR A 144 -21.52 -5.32 -8.34
C THR A 144 -21.37 -4.38 -7.15
N THR A 145 -20.23 -3.70 -7.00
CA THR A 145 -19.98 -2.83 -5.84
C THR A 145 -20.70 -1.49 -6.07
N ILE A 146 -21.56 -1.09 -5.10
CA ILE A 146 -22.42 0.12 -5.13
C ILE A 146 -21.87 1.15 -4.16
#